data_AF-A0A959S2I2-F1
#
_entry.id   AF-A0A959S2I2-F1
#
_cell.length_a   1.000
_cell.length_b   1.000
_cell.length_c   1.000
_cell.angle_alpha   90.00
_cell.angle_beta   90.00
_cell.angle_gamma   90.00
#
_symmetry.space_group_name_H-M   'P 1'
#
loop_
_entity.id
_entity.type
_entity.pdbx_description
1 polymer ?
#
loop_
_entity_poly.entity_id
_entity_poly.type
_entity_poly.pdbx_seq_one_letter_code
_entity_poly.pdbx_strand_id
1 'polypeptide(L)'
;MNKVLIIHAHPEPRSFCASLAGIASEALVKEGCEVQVSDLYAMNFNPVGGEHDFSSRGNADYFKYQLEQVHAWENGLFTPEVQREMDKLEWCDTLIFNFPLWWFGLPAILKGWVDRVFAMGMVYGNGKGVYENGTYPHKTAWACLTTGGPEVAYNTGRNGDIMQILYPINHGMFYFAGMRVLQPFISYGPARKTDEEREAEIQRYIAYIAQRREAAPLYG
;
A
#
# COMPACT_ATOMS: atom_id res chain seq x y z
N MET A 1 -1.20 -7.00 20.54
CA MET A 1 -2.30 -6.82 19.59
C MET A 1 -1.67 -6.33 18.29
N ASN A 2 -1.89 -7.00 17.16
CA ASN A 2 -1.25 -6.64 15.88
C ASN A 2 -2.01 -5.47 15.23
N LYS A 3 -1.29 -4.44 14.79
CA LYS A 3 -1.86 -3.22 14.22
C LYS A 3 -1.78 -3.26 12.70
N VAL A 4 -2.90 -3.05 12.02
CA VAL A 4 -3.00 -3.15 10.57
C VAL A 4 -3.45 -1.82 9.99
N LEU A 5 -2.71 -1.33 9.00
CA LEU A 5 -3.10 -0.23 8.16
C LEU A 5 -3.49 -0.74 6.77
N ILE A 6 -4.72 -0.45 6.34
CA ILE A 6 -5.21 -0.70 4.99
C ILE A 6 -5.27 0.62 4.24
N ILE A 7 -4.51 0.74 3.15
CA ILE A 7 -4.64 1.87 2.22
C ILE A 7 -5.54 1.43 1.07
N HIS A 8 -6.76 1.99 1.04
CA HIS A 8 -7.78 1.66 0.06
C HIS A 8 -7.87 2.74 -1.04
N ALA A 9 -7.87 2.33 -2.30
CA ALA A 9 -7.88 3.24 -3.43
C ALA A 9 -8.90 2.82 -4.51
N HIS A 10 -10.20 3.04 -4.26
CA HIS A 10 -11.25 2.92 -5.27
C HIS A 10 -12.33 4.02 -5.11
N PRO A 11 -12.82 4.64 -6.20
CA PRO A 11 -13.81 5.71 -6.11
C PRO A 11 -15.25 5.23 -5.85
N GLU A 12 -15.58 4.00 -6.22
CA GLU A 12 -16.90 3.38 -5.99
C GLU A 12 -16.90 2.51 -4.72
N PRO A 13 -17.62 2.92 -3.65
CA PRO A 13 -17.65 2.20 -2.36
C PRO A 13 -18.27 0.80 -2.42
N ARG A 14 -19.10 0.51 -3.43
CA ARG A 14 -19.72 -0.81 -3.62
C ARG A 14 -18.98 -1.68 -4.63
N SER A 15 -17.81 -1.26 -5.08
CA SER A 15 -17.00 -2.06 -6.00
C SER A 15 -16.53 -3.35 -5.32
N PHE A 16 -16.25 -4.38 -6.12
CA PHE A 16 -15.65 -5.60 -5.59
C PHE A 16 -14.30 -5.33 -4.89
N CYS A 17 -13.52 -4.37 -5.41
CA CYS A 17 -12.27 -3.95 -4.78
C CYS A 17 -12.49 -3.32 -3.39
N ALA A 18 -13.54 -2.51 -3.23
CA ALA A 18 -13.94 -1.96 -1.93
C ALA A 18 -14.42 -3.06 -0.96
N SER A 19 -15.18 -4.05 -1.46
CA SER A 19 -15.57 -5.20 -0.66
C SER A 19 -14.37 -5.95 -0.10
N LEU A 20 -13.30 -6.16 -0.87
CA LEU A 20 -12.08 -6.82 -0.38
C LEU A 20 -11.43 -6.05 0.79
N ALA A 21 -11.38 -4.72 0.76
CA ALA A 21 -10.87 -3.93 1.89
C ALA A 21 -11.74 -4.11 3.16
N GLY A 22 -13.06 -4.11 3.00
CA GLY A 22 -14.00 -4.38 4.09
C GLY A 22 -13.83 -5.77 4.69
N ILE A 23 -13.75 -6.80 3.84
CA ILE A 23 -13.52 -8.19 4.24
C ILE A 23 -12.20 -8.33 5.01
N ALA A 24 -11.13 -7.70 4.52
CA ALA A 24 -9.85 -7.72 5.22
C ALA A 24 -9.95 -7.09 6.60
N SER A 25 -10.57 -5.92 6.70
CA SER A 25 -10.80 -5.24 7.98
C SER A 25 -11.57 -6.12 8.96
N GLU A 26 -12.71 -6.66 8.54
CA GLU A 26 -13.54 -7.52 9.39
C GLU A 26 -12.83 -8.80 9.82
N ALA A 27 -12.15 -9.49 8.90
CA ALA A 27 -11.42 -10.71 9.20
C ALA A 27 -10.29 -10.47 10.20
N LEU A 28 -9.53 -9.38 10.02
CA LEU A 28 -8.42 -9.02 10.90
C LEU A 28 -8.91 -8.58 12.29
N VAL A 29 -10.00 -7.80 12.37
CA VAL A 29 -10.63 -7.46 13.65
C VAL A 29 -11.12 -8.70 14.39
N LYS A 30 -11.74 -9.68 13.69
CA LYS A 30 -12.16 -10.95 14.28
C LYS A 30 -10.99 -11.77 14.83
N GLU A 31 -9.81 -11.65 14.26
CA GLU A 31 -8.57 -12.24 14.78
C GLU A 31 -7.94 -11.44 15.95
N GLY A 32 -8.55 -10.35 16.37
CA GLY A 32 -8.06 -9.48 17.43
C GLY A 32 -6.98 -8.48 16.99
N CYS A 33 -6.89 -8.15 15.70
CA CYS A 33 -6.07 -7.02 15.25
C CYS A 33 -6.76 -5.68 15.50
N GLU A 34 -5.98 -4.63 15.74
CA GLU A 34 -6.44 -3.25 15.66
C GLU A 34 -6.28 -2.78 14.20
N VAL A 35 -7.35 -2.33 13.55
CA VAL A 35 -7.34 -2.01 12.12
C VAL A 35 -7.68 -0.55 11.90
N GLN A 36 -6.86 0.14 11.11
CA GLN A 36 -7.16 1.44 10.55
C GLN A 36 -7.22 1.36 9.02
N VAL A 37 -8.14 2.12 8.43
CA VAL A 37 -8.30 2.22 6.98
C VAL A 37 -8.12 3.66 6.55
N SER A 38 -7.24 3.88 5.57
CA SER A 38 -7.15 5.13 4.83
C SER A 38 -7.81 4.92 3.47
N ASP A 39 -9.08 5.30 3.36
CA ASP A 39 -9.79 5.37 2.08
C ASP A 39 -9.44 6.67 1.38
N LEU A 40 -8.50 6.58 0.44
CA LEU A 40 -7.89 7.75 -0.19
C LEU A 40 -8.91 8.59 -0.98
N TYR A 41 -9.91 7.95 -1.58
CA TYR A 41 -10.97 8.65 -2.32
C TYR A 41 -11.96 9.31 -1.37
N ALA A 42 -12.41 8.62 -0.32
CA ALA A 42 -13.29 9.22 0.69
C ALA A 42 -12.62 10.38 1.43
N MET A 43 -11.30 10.31 1.62
CA MET A 43 -10.49 11.38 2.21
C MET A 43 -10.25 12.57 1.28
N ASN A 44 -10.54 12.43 -0.03
CA ASN A 44 -10.08 13.36 -1.06
C ASN A 44 -8.56 13.62 -0.97
N PHE A 45 -7.77 12.57 -0.73
CA PHE A 45 -6.33 12.68 -0.52
C PHE A 45 -5.67 13.32 -1.75
N ASN A 46 -4.89 14.39 -1.54
CA ASN A 46 -4.18 15.03 -2.64
C ASN A 46 -2.96 14.17 -3.06
N PRO A 47 -2.88 13.66 -4.30
CA PRO A 47 -1.78 12.78 -4.66
C PRO A 47 -0.53 13.51 -5.17
N VAL A 48 -0.60 14.82 -5.34
CA VAL A 48 0.49 15.59 -5.93
C VAL A 48 1.45 16.00 -4.82
N GLY A 49 2.70 15.55 -4.86
CA GLY A 49 3.73 16.07 -3.95
C GLY A 49 4.13 17.50 -4.31
N GLY A 50 4.33 18.37 -3.31
CA GLY A 50 4.70 19.76 -3.55
C GLY A 50 4.91 20.58 -2.29
N GLU A 51 5.08 21.90 -2.45
CA GLU A 51 5.35 22.82 -1.32
C GLU A 51 4.27 22.77 -0.24
N HIS A 52 3.03 22.47 -0.63
CA HIS A 52 1.88 22.34 0.26
C HIS A 52 1.96 21.15 1.22
N ASP A 53 2.97 20.29 1.10
CA ASP A 53 3.24 19.22 2.07
C ASP A 53 3.93 19.74 3.33
N PHE A 54 4.43 20.98 3.31
CA PHE A 54 5.24 21.55 4.38
C PHE A 54 4.65 22.87 4.89
N SER A 55 4.67 23.04 6.21
CA SER A 55 4.27 24.28 6.88
C SER A 55 5.33 25.38 6.76
N SER A 56 6.60 24.99 6.54
CA SER A 56 7.72 25.88 6.25
C SER A 56 8.77 25.11 5.45
N ARG A 57 9.57 25.83 4.66
CA ARG A 57 10.69 25.28 3.89
C ARG A 57 12.03 25.60 4.54
N GLY A 58 12.98 24.69 4.37
CA GLY A 58 14.38 24.87 4.75
C GLY A 58 15.16 25.72 3.75
N ASN A 59 14.80 25.69 2.46
CA ASN A 59 15.38 26.54 1.43
C ASN A 59 14.31 27.39 0.71
N ALA A 60 14.37 28.71 0.90
CA ALA A 60 13.43 29.64 0.29
C ALA A 60 13.68 29.85 -1.22
N ASP A 61 14.90 29.64 -1.69
CA ASP A 61 15.34 29.99 -3.04
C ASP A 61 15.25 28.82 -4.03
N TYR A 62 15.29 27.57 -3.54
CA TYR A 62 15.25 26.38 -4.39
C TYR A 62 14.49 25.23 -3.75
N PHE A 63 13.37 24.86 -4.36
CA PHE A 63 12.55 23.74 -3.91
C PHE A 63 13.11 22.40 -4.39
N LYS A 64 13.74 21.65 -3.49
CA LYS A 64 14.10 20.25 -3.72
C LYS A 64 13.30 19.35 -2.79
N TYR A 65 12.24 18.76 -3.33
CA TYR A 65 11.22 18.02 -2.57
C TYR A 65 11.81 17.04 -1.54
N GLN A 66 12.78 16.20 -1.91
CA GLN A 66 13.35 15.24 -0.95
C GLN A 66 14.15 15.90 0.19
N LEU A 67 14.80 17.04 -0.04
CA LEU A 67 15.52 17.74 1.03
C LEU A 67 14.53 18.48 1.95
N GLU A 68 13.43 18.99 1.40
CA GLU A 68 12.35 19.57 2.20
C GLU A 68 11.64 18.49 3.04
N GLN A 69 11.49 17.27 2.54
CA GLN A 69 11.01 16.14 3.33
C GLN A 69 11.92 15.83 4.53
N VAL A 70 13.24 15.80 4.32
CA VAL A 70 14.21 15.61 5.41
C VAL A 70 14.09 16.73 6.44
N HIS A 71 14.11 17.99 6.00
CA HIS A 71 13.97 19.14 6.88
C HIS A 71 12.66 19.09 7.68
N ALA A 72 11.55 18.77 7.01
CA ALA A 72 10.24 18.70 7.64
C ALA A 72 10.13 17.55 8.64
N TRP A 73 10.75 16.40 8.37
CA TRP A 73 10.80 15.29 9.31
C TRP A 73 11.55 15.64 10.59
N GLU A 74 12.72 16.28 10.46
CA GLU A 74 13.56 16.66 11.62
C GLU A 74 12.93 17.75 12.50
N ASN A 75 12.00 18.54 11.94
CA ASN A 75 11.45 19.72 12.61
C ASN A 75 9.92 19.65 12.81
N GLY A 76 9.27 18.55 12.44
CA GLY A 76 7.82 18.38 12.57
C GLY A 76 7.01 19.37 11.72
N LEU A 77 7.44 19.59 10.46
CA LEU A 77 6.86 20.61 9.58
C LEU A 77 5.95 20.05 8.48
N PHE A 78 5.65 18.75 8.44
CA PHE A 78 4.65 18.22 7.52
C PHE A 78 3.27 18.79 7.82
N THR A 79 2.45 19.00 6.79
CA THR A 79 1.06 19.39 6.99
C THR A 79 0.25 18.29 7.69
N PRO A 80 -0.83 18.64 8.41
CA PRO A 80 -1.62 17.65 9.15
C PRO A 80 -2.17 16.51 8.30
N GLU A 81 -2.43 16.73 7.01
CA GLU A 81 -2.85 15.67 6.08
C GLU A 81 -1.79 14.59 5.93
N VAL A 82 -0.55 14.97 5.59
CA VAL A 82 0.56 14.04 5.37
C VAL A 82 1.01 13.42 6.69
N GLN A 83 1.16 14.23 7.75
CA GLN A 83 1.62 13.76 9.05
C GLN A 83 0.70 12.65 9.61
N ARG A 84 -0.63 12.78 9.48
CA ARG A 84 -1.56 11.74 9.94
C ARG A 84 -1.33 10.40 9.26
N GLU A 85 -0.99 10.38 7.98
CA GLU A 85 -0.73 9.14 7.25
C GLU A 85 0.64 8.56 7.59
N MET A 86 1.64 9.42 7.83
CA MET A 86 2.95 9.02 8.36
C MET A 86 2.82 8.38 9.76
N ASP A 87 2.00 8.97 10.63
CA ASP A 87 1.75 8.44 11.99
C ASP A 87 1.10 7.05 11.93
N LYS A 88 0.17 6.83 10.99
CA LYS A 88 -0.44 5.51 10.75
C LYS A 88 0.58 4.48 10.26
N LEU A 89 1.47 4.89 9.36
CA LEU A 89 2.54 4.03 8.84
C LEU A 89 3.52 3.63 9.96
N GLU A 90 3.90 4.56 10.83
CA GLU A 90 4.70 4.26 12.04
C GLU A 90 3.95 3.33 12.99
N TRP A 91 2.66 3.59 13.21
CA TRP A 91 1.83 2.84 14.15
C TRP A 91 1.61 1.37 13.76
N CYS A 92 1.50 1.03 12.47
CA CYS A 92 1.09 -0.32 12.06
C CYS A 92 2.22 -1.36 12.09
N ASP A 93 1.90 -2.62 12.39
CA ASP A 93 2.77 -3.78 12.18
C ASP A 93 2.58 -4.39 10.79
N THR A 94 1.45 -4.10 10.14
CA THR A 94 1.07 -4.66 8.85
C THR A 94 0.50 -3.58 7.93
N LEU A 95 1.02 -3.50 6.71
CA LEU A 95 0.58 -2.57 5.67
C LEU A 95 -0.06 -3.33 4.50
N ILE A 96 -1.30 -3.00 4.17
CA ILE A 96 -2.04 -3.62 3.07
C ILE A 96 -2.38 -2.53 2.05
N PHE A 97 -1.94 -2.71 0.81
CA PHE A 97 -2.44 -1.89 -0.31
C PHE A 97 -3.62 -2.59 -0.96
N ASN A 98 -4.79 -1.95 -0.98
CA ASN A 98 -6.00 -2.48 -1.61
C ASN A 98 -6.44 -1.61 -2.80
N PHE A 99 -6.25 -2.09 -4.03
CA PHE A 99 -6.45 -1.27 -5.23
C PHE A 99 -6.82 -2.06 -6.50
N PRO A 100 -7.49 -1.44 -7.48
CA PRO A 100 -7.57 -1.99 -8.82
C PRO A 100 -6.27 -1.77 -9.59
N LEU A 101 -5.78 -2.76 -10.33
CA LEU A 101 -4.61 -2.61 -11.19
C LEU A 101 -4.94 -1.66 -12.34
N TRP A 102 -4.39 -0.44 -12.31
CA TRP A 102 -4.59 0.58 -13.34
C TRP A 102 -3.28 0.82 -14.07
N TRP A 103 -3.31 0.70 -15.39
CA TRP A 103 -2.12 0.83 -16.24
C TRP A 103 -0.92 0.06 -15.71
N PHE A 104 -1.14 -1.20 -15.32
CA PHE A 104 -0.09 -2.10 -14.85
C PHE A 104 0.63 -1.60 -13.57
N GLY A 105 -0.07 -0.80 -12.76
CA GLY A 105 0.45 -0.32 -11.49
C GLY A 105 -0.66 0.15 -10.54
N LEU A 106 -0.26 1.01 -9.60
CA LEU A 106 -1.15 1.63 -8.63
C LEU A 106 -2.05 2.67 -9.30
N PRO A 107 -3.29 2.88 -8.80
CA PRO A 107 -4.01 4.12 -9.04
C PRO A 107 -3.15 5.33 -8.68
N ALA A 108 -3.25 6.41 -9.45
CA ALA A 108 -2.47 7.63 -9.22
C ALA A 108 -2.60 8.15 -7.78
N ILE A 109 -3.80 8.04 -7.19
CA ILE A 109 -4.03 8.48 -5.81
C ILE A 109 -3.20 7.71 -4.77
N LEU A 110 -3.04 6.40 -4.98
CA LEU A 110 -2.24 5.54 -4.12
C LEU A 110 -0.74 5.73 -4.37
N LYS A 111 -0.34 5.93 -5.63
CA LYS A 111 1.05 6.28 -5.94
C LYS A 111 1.45 7.61 -5.29
N GLY A 112 0.57 8.61 -5.33
CA GLY A 112 0.76 9.89 -4.65
C GLY A 112 0.84 9.76 -3.12
N TRP A 113 0.04 8.87 -2.53
CA TRP A 113 0.16 8.54 -1.11
C TRP A 113 1.55 7.97 -0.79
N VAL A 114 2.07 7.05 -1.61
CA VAL A 114 3.44 6.54 -1.45
C VAL A 114 4.46 7.68 -1.56
N ASP A 115 4.35 8.55 -2.57
CA ASP A 115 5.31 9.64 -2.81
C ASP A 115 5.36 10.70 -1.69
N ARG A 116 4.21 10.94 -1.04
CA ARG A 116 4.09 11.92 0.06
C ARG A 116 4.42 11.31 1.42
N VAL A 117 4.07 10.04 1.66
CA VAL A 117 4.18 9.38 2.98
C VAL A 117 5.46 8.57 3.14
N PHE A 118 6.01 7.98 2.07
CA PHE A 118 7.31 7.30 2.12
C PHE A 118 8.44 8.34 1.99
N ALA A 119 8.42 9.34 2.87
CA ALA A 119 9.26 10.52 2.80
C ALA A 119 10.73 10.22 3.11
N MET A 120 11.63 10.91 2.42
CA MET A 120 13.07 10.87 2.73
C MET A 120 13.33 11.43 4.14
N GLY A 121 14.21 10.80 4.90
CA GLY A 121 14.49 11.11 6.32
C GLY A 121 13.66 10.24 7.28
N MET A 122 12.42 9.93 6.92
CA MET A 122 11.56 9.00 7.66
C MET A 122 11.82 7.55 7.21
N VAL A 123 11.49 7.23 5.95
CA VAL A 123 11.46 5.86 5.43
C VAL A 123 12.81 5.44 4.83
N TYR A 124 13.50 6.36 4.17
CA TYR A 124 14.78 6.09 3.50
C TYR A 124 15.66 7.35 3.45
N GLY A 125 16.95 7.18 3.10
CA GLY A 125 17.89 8.29 3.01
C GLY A 125 18.22 8.91 4.37
N ASN A 126 19.01 9.98 4.39
CA ASN A 126 19.48 10.65 5.63
C ASN A 126 20.05 9.66 6.68
N GLY A 127 20.89 8.72 6.24
CA GLY A 127 21.48 7.69 7.10
C GLY A 127 20.62 6.43 7.32
N LYS A 128 19.38 6.38 6.84
CA LYS A 128 18.56 5.16 6.82
C LYS A 128 19.05 4.18 5.75
N GLY A 129 19.04 2.88 6.07
CA GLY A 129 19.29 1.82 5.09
C GLY A 129 18.08 1.51 4.22
N VAL A 130 18.22 0.52 3.35
CA VAL A 130 17.20 0.04 2.40
C VAL A 130 17.25 -1.48 2.33
N TYR A 131 16.21 -2.10 1.78
CA TYR A 131 16.10 -3.56 1.62
C TYR A 131 16.28 -4.29 2.95
N GLU A 132 17.21 -5.24 3.06
CA GLU A 132 17.46 -6.02 4.28
C GLU A 132 17.84 -5.13 5.49
N ASN A 133 18.36 -3.93 5.22
CA ASN A 133 18.73 -2.92 6.22
C ASN A 133 17.75 -1.73 6.25
N GLY A 134 16.55 -1.90 5.68
CA GLY A 134 15.51 -0.87 5.60
C GLY A 134 14.95 -0.46 6.97
N THR A 135 14.12 0.58 6.97
CA THR A 135 13.58 1.18 8.21
C THR A 135 12.57 0.29 8.93
N TYR A 136 11.89 -0.62 8.21
CA TYR A 136 10.76 -1.38 8.75
C TYR A 136 10.91 -2.92 8.70
N PRO A 137 12.02 -3.50 9.22
CA PRO A 137 12.27 -4.95 9.18
C PRO A 137 11.25 -5.77 9.99
N HIS A 138 10.52 -5.13 10.90
CA HIS A 138 9.50 -5.75 11.74
C HIS A 138 8.08 -5.68 11.12
N LYS A 139 7.88 -4.87 10.08
CA LYS A 139 6.55 -4.72 9.44
C LYS A 139 6.36 -5.76 8.34
N THR A 140 5.13 -6.24 8.21
CA THR A 140 4.71 -7.12 7.10
C THR A 140 3.89 -6.33 6.09
N ALA A 141 4.03 -6.63 4.79
CA ALA A 141 3.24 -5.96 3.77
C ALA A 141 2.77 -6.89 2.65
N TRP A 142 1.60 -6.61 2.08
CA TRP A 142 1.18 -7.23 0.81
C TRP A 142 0.25 -6.32 0.01
N ALA A 143 0.17 -6.58 -1.28
CA ALA A 143 -0.83 -6.00 -2.17
C ALA A 143 -2.05 -6.93 -2.27
N CYS A 144 -3.25 -6.36 -2.14
CA CYS A 144 -4.54 -6.96 -2.47
C CYS A 144 -5.10 -6.19 -3.67
N LEU A 145 -5.27 -6.86 -4.81
CA LEU A 145 -5.67 -6.17 -6.03
C LEU A 145 -6.66 -6.93 -6.90
N THR A 146 -7.39 -6.16 -7.70
CA THR A 146 -8.29 -6.66 -8.75
C THR A 146 -7.78 -6.27 -10.13
N THR A 147 -7.91 -7.15 -11.12
CA THR A 147 -7.55 -6.83 -12.52
C THR A 147 -8.79 -6.76 -13.43
N GLY A 148 -8.67 -6.14 -14.59
CA GLY A 148 -9.70 -6.25 -15.63
C GLY A 148 -9.63 -7.55 -16.46
N GLY A 149 -8.41 -8.05 -16.69
CA GLY A 149 -8.16 -9.27 -17.48
C GLY A 149 -8.18 -10.55 -16.64
N PRO A 150 -8.45 -11.72 -17.25
CA PRO A 150 -8.37 -13.00 -16.57
C PRO A 150 -6.92 -13.37 -16.24
N GLU A 151 -6.72 -14.35 -15.33
CA GLU A 151 -5.40 -14.80 -14.88
C GLU A 151 -4.47 -15.20 -16.03
N VAL A 152 -4.98 -15.94 -17.02
CA VAL A 152 -4.21 -16.37 -18.20
C VAL A 152 -3.57 -15.22 -18.96
N ALA A 153 -4.15 -14.01 -18.90
CA ALA A 153 -3.58 -12.84 -19.56
C ALA A 153 -2.26 -12.40 -18.91
N TYR A 154 -2.08 -12.65 -17.62
CA TYR A 154 -0.96 -12.20 -16.79
C TYR A 154 0.02 -13.32 -16.37
N ASN A 155 -0.04 -14.46 -17.07
CA ASN A 155 0.91 -15.56 -16.89
C ASN A 155 1.60 -15.84 -18.22
N THR A 156 0.97 -16.64 -19.08
CA THR A 156 1.46 -16.96 -20.43
C THR A 156 0.92 -16.02 -21.51
N GLY A 157 0.05 -15.09 -21.12
CA GLY A 157 -0.64 -14.17 -22.02
C GLY A 157 0.12 -12.90 -22.36
N ARG A 158 -0.52 -12.05 -23.17
CA ARG A 158 0.09 -10.83 -23.74
C ARG A 158 0.43 -9.74 -22.72
N ASN A 159 -0.13 -9.80 -21.52
CA ASN A 159 0.16 -8.79 -20.49
C ASN A 159 1.49 -9.06 -19.78
N GLY A 160 2.08 -10.25 -19.96
CA GLY A 160 3.30 -10.67 -19.27
C GLY A 160 3.04 -11.13 -17.83
N ASP A 161 4.11 -11.49 -17.13
CA ASP A 161 4.05 -12.03 -15.77
C ASP A 161 3.59 -10.97 -14.75
N ILE A 162 2.52 -11.28 -14.01
CA ILE A 162 1.99 -10.42 -12.95
C ILE A 162 3.03 -10.06 -11.89
N MET A 163 3.97 -10.95 -11.60
CA MET A 163 5.00 -10.68 -10.59
C MET A 163 6.03 -9.68 -11.08
N GLN A 164 6.32 -9.63 -12.38
CA GLN A 164 7.14 -8.58 -12.99
C GLN A 164 6.41 -7.23 -12.97
N ILE A 165 5.11 -7.24 -13.26
CA ILE A 165 4.25 -6.04 -13.18
C ILE A 165 4.23 -5.48 -11.75
N LEU A 166 4.17 -6.34 -10.74
CA LEU A 166 4.11 -5.95 -9.34
C LEU A 166 5.49 -5.73 -8.69
N TYR A 167 6.59 -5.99 -9.41
CA TYR A 167 7.95 -5.83 -8.89
C TYR A 167 8.23 -4.40 -8.37
N PRO A 168 7.83 -3.30 -9.05
CA PRO A 168 8.02 -1.95 -8.52
C PRO A 168 7.31 -1.68 -7.19
N ILE A 169 6.23 -2.41 -6.88
CA ILE A 169 5.48 -2.27 -5.63
C ILE A 169 6.09 -3.17 -4.56
N ASN A 170 6.19 -4.47 -4.85
CA ASN A 170 6.67 -5.46 -3.90
C ASN A 170 8.14 -5.22 -3.54
N HIS A 171 9.00 -5.02 -4.53
CA HIS A 171 10.42 -4.79 -4.33
C HIS A 171 10.73 -3.30 -4.12
N GLY A 172 10.24 -2.43 -5.01
CA GLY A 172 10.61 -1.02 -5.05
C GLY A 172 9.98 -0.15 -3.96
N MET A 173 8.90 -0.61 -3.31
CA MET A 173 8.24 0.13 -2.23
C MET A 173 8.34 -0.65 -0.92
N PHE A 174 7.72 -1.84 -0.83
CA PHE A 174 7.67 -2.59 0.43
C PHE A 174 9.04 -3.11 0.86
N TYR A 175 9.72 -3.87 -0.02
CA TYR A 175 11.02 -4.43 0.31
C TYR A 175 12.08 -3.36 0.45
N PHE A 176 12.06 -2.33 -0.40
CA PHE A 176 12.96 -1.17 -0.28
C PHE A 176 12.89 -0.52 1.11
N ALA A 177 11.69 -0.40 1.69
CA ALA A 177 11.48 0.10 3.05
C ALA A 177 11.85 -0.93 4.15
N GLY A 178 12.23 -2.15 3.78
CA GLY A 178 12.69 -3.23 4.63
C GLY A 178 11.60 -4.18 5.12
N MET A 179 10.38 -4.10 4.60
CA MET A 179 9.27 -4.90 5.10
C MET A 179 9.38 -6.38 4.70
N ARG A 180 8.85 -7.27 5.56
CA ARG A 180 8.55 -8.67 5.18
C ARG A 180 7.40 -8.68 4.17
N VAL A 181 7.71 -8.82 2.89
CA VAL A 181 6.72 -8.75 1.81
C VAL A 181 6.10 -10.13 1.58
N LEU A 182 4.78 -10.28 1.69
CA LEU A 182 4.07 -11.52 1.36
C LEU A 182 3.63 -11.52 -0.11
N GLN A 183 3.25 -12.71 -0.59
CA GLN A 183 2.64 -12.87 -1.92
C GLN A 183 1.42 -11.95 -2.08
N PRO A 184 1.23 -11.29 -3.23
CA PRO A 184 0.04 -10.48 -3.45
C PRO A 184 -1.22 -11.36 -3.53
N PHE A 185 -2.34 -10.89 -3.00
CA PHE A 185 -3.64 -11.47 -3.27
C PHE A 185 -4.24 -10.82 -4.52
N ILE A 186 -4.50 -11.60 -5.56
CA ILE A 186 -4.96 -11.09 -6.86
C ILE A 186 -6.31 -11.71 -7.22
N SER A 187 -7.37 -10.89 -7.32
CA SER A 187 -8.64 -11.33 -7.89
C SER A 187 -8.71 -10.95 -9.37
N TYR A 188 -8.56 -11.94 -10.25
CA TYR A 188 -8.55 -11.71 -11.68
C TYR A 188 -9.95 -11.52 -12.26
N GLY A 189 -10.14 -10.42 -12.99
CA GLY A 189 -11.36 -10.14 -13.77
C GLY A 189 -12.70 -10.26 -13.00
N PRO A 190 -12.87 -9.70 -11.79
CA PRO A 190 -14.08 -9.92 -11.00
C PRO A 190 -15.36 -9.39 -11.65
N ALA A 191 -15.27 -8.41 -12.56
CA ALA A 191 -16.41 -7.93 -13.34
C ALA A 191 -16.94 -8.96 -14.36
N ARG A 192 -16.21 -10.05 -14.59
CA ARG A 192 -16.57 -11.14 -15.51
C ARG A 192 -17.05 -12.40 -14.79
N LYS A 193 -17.06 -12.37 -13.45
CA LYS A 193 -17.41 -13.49 -12.59
C LYS A 193 -18.89 -13.48 -12.22
N THR A 194 -19.47 -14.66 -12.02
CA THR A 194 -20.80 -14.79 -11.39
C THR A 194 -20.76 -14.39 -9.92
N ASP A 195 -21.92 -14.34 -9.27
CA ASP A 195 -22.01 -14.04 -7.83
C ASP A 195 -21.34 -15.15 -7.01
N GLU A 196 -21.53 -16.41 -7.40
CA GLU A 196 -20.91 -17.57 -6.76
C GLU A 196 -19.38 -17.56 -6.91
N GLU A 197 -18.88 -17.21 -8.09
CA GLU A 197 -17.43 -17.08 -8.31
C GLU A 197 -16.83 -15.91 -7.53
N ARG A 198 -17.57 -14.79 -7.41
CA ARG A 198 -17.16 -13.67 -6.57
C ARG A 198 -17.14 -14.04 -5.09
N GLU A 199 -18.10 -14.82 -4.62
CA GLU A 199 -18.11 -15.34 -3.25
C GLU A 199 -16.94 -16.30 -3.00
N ALA A 200 -16.63 -17.18 -3.96
CA ALA A 200 -15.46 -18.05 -3.86
C ALA A 200 -14.14 -17.26 -3.74
N GLU A 201 -14.01 -16.14 -4.46
CA GLU A 201 -12.87 -15.23 -4.33
C GLU A 201 -12.77 -14.56 -2.95
N ILE A 202 -13.92 -14.20 -2.37
CA ILE A 202 -13.99 -13.66 -1.01
C ILE A 202 -13.50 -14.69 0.01
N GLN A 203 -13.97 -15.94 -0.09
CA GLN A 203 -13.53 -17.03 0.78
C GLN A 203 -12.04 -17.33 0.62
N ARG A 204 -11.51 -17.28 -0.60
CA ARG A 204 -10.08 -17.40 -0.88
C ARG A 204 -9.27 -16.29 -0.20
N TYR A 205 -9.81 -15.06 -0.17
CA TYR A 205 -9.12 -13.96 0.50
C TYR A 205 -9.10 -14.11 2.02
N ILE A 206 -10.22 -14.55 2.61
CA ILE A 206 -10.31 -14.84 4.05
C ILE A 206 -9.30 -15.94 4.43
N ALA A 207 -9.21 -17.01 3.63
CA ALA A 207 -8.24 -18.08 3.85
C ALA A 207 -6.78 -17.58 3.73
N TYR A 208 -6.49 -16.74 2.73
CA TYR A 208 -5.19 -16.10 2.58
C TYR A 208 -4.81 -15.28 3.82
N ILE A 209 -5.74 -14.46 4.33
CA ILE A 209 -5.52 -13.67 5.55
C ILE A 209 -5.21 -14.59 6.72
N ALA A 210 -5.99 -15.63 6.96
CA ALA A 210 -5.76 -16.55 8.09
C ALA A 210 -4.37 -17.23 8.03
N GLN A 211 -3.89 -17.58 6.84
CA GLN A 211 -2.62 -18.27 6.63
C GLN A 211 -1.39 -17.33 6.60
N ARG A 212 -1.59 -16.01 6.58
CA ARG A 212 -0.53 -15.00 6.38
C ARG A 212 0.64 -15.10 7.37
N ARG A 213 0.38 -15.57 8.60
CA ARG A 213 1.39 -15.63 9.68
C ARG A 213 2.50 -16.63 9.36
N GLU A 214 2.14 -17.70 8.65
CA GLU A 214 3.03 -18.82 8.28
C GLU A 214 3.64 -18.65 6.87
N ALA A 215 3.14 -17.70 6.08
CA ALA A 215 3.56 -17.50 4.70
C ALA A 215 5.03 -17.08 4.58
N ALA A 216 5.80 -17.75 3.73
CA ALA A 216 7.15 -17.32 3.39
C ALA A 216 7.13 -15.95 2.69
N PRO A 217 8.09 -15.05 2.99
CA PRO A 217 8.18 -13.79 2.27
C PRO A 217 8.62 -13.99 0.82
N LEU A 218 8.30 -13.01 -0.04
CA LEU A 218 8.74 -12.91 -1.42
C LEU A 218 10.26 -12.72 -1.57
N TYR A 219 10.86 -12.02 -0.60
CA TYR A 219 12.26 -11.64 -0.58
C TYR A 219 12.85 -11.99 0.79
N GLY A 220 14.08 -12.48 0.79
CA GLY A 220 14.78 -13.01 1.97
C GLY A 220 15.81 -14.04 1.57
#